data_AF-A0A3R7SI34-F1
#
_entry.id   AF-A0A3R7SI34-F1
#
_cell.length_a   1.000
_cell.length_b   1.000
_cell.length_c   1.000
_cell.angle_alpha   90.00
_cell.angle_beta   90.00
_cell.angle_gamma   90.00
#
_symmetry.space_group_name_H-M   'P 1'
#
loop_
_entity.id
_entity.type
_entity.pdbx_description
1 polymer ?
#
loop_
_entity_poly.entity_id
_entity_poly.type
_entity_poly.pdbx_seq_one_letter_code
_entity_poly.pdbx_strand_id
1 'polypeptide(L)'
;MAAMVASGMLRRKGTGKRLNVLAIAKDVFEQDLDALAAYGNQVQYHVLSINTLRSVLFACVGQDLDGVRGDNYHETEAGQAARQRYYDFLTSFLQVLNRLMKFDAVIGCNFGQVALQEFSRAVHNSELPYIIYFKEGIPIPERLDEYCALYEAGYMPKRIFADAVLVNSATGAEMISRMTINGLLPENIYAVGAPRLDSYRIKPSVKSERPSLVVFPFDPHVAFFYFKELWAQDERFQLRCNEVSGADSKLMDSLSENAIEIYRSIIAFARSRPDVDIVFKSKRNCRSKEFLNEAIVDVTGSPISDFSMDNVSWTDDWVAEDLIRKATAVISLNSMTTVEAILAGKPVFVPELSNVFQGKPWSFFHDFPNLVGHIESEADLIIYFDRVLRYEWQVEETEREAFLKRYTTVGGVNLSTNAFEDVLVSTVELNTRQGKTARLKHVAGTLREKEQV
;
A
#
# COMPACT_ATOMS: atom_id res chain seq x y z
N MET A 1 -6.97 -15.57 -28.91
CA MET A 1 -6.45 -16.65 -28.04
C MET A 1 -6.14 -16.14 -26.62
N ALA A 2 -5.25 -15.15 -26.43
CA ALA A 2 -4.88 -14.64 -25.11
C ALA A 2 -6.07 -14.24 -24.22
N ALA A 3 -7.06 -13.50 -24.75
CA ALA A 3 -8.27 -13.15 -24.00
C ALA A 3 -9.11 -14.36 -23.57
N MET A 4 -9.15 -15.43 -24.38
CA MET A 4 -9.87 -16.66 -24.02
C MET A 4 -9.14 -17.39 -22.88
N VAL A 5 -7.80 -17.49 -22.96
CA VAL A 5 -6.99 -18.06 -21.88
C VAL A 5 -7.17 -17.25 -20.59
N ALA A 6 -7.05 -15.93 -20.68
CA ALA A 6 -7.26 -15.04 -19.54
C ALA A 6 -8.66 -15.24 -18.94
N SER A 7 -9.72 -15.32 -19.76
CA SER A 7 -11.09 -15.54 -19.28
C SER A 7 -11.25 -16.84 -18.49
N GLY A 8 -10.52 -17.90 -18.85
CA GLY A 8 -10.49 -19.16 -18.11
C GLY A 8 -9.67 -19.09 -16.81
N MET A 9 -8.76 -18.13 -16.68
CA MET A 9 -7.95 -17.90 -15.48
C MET A 9 -8.55 -16.88 -14.50
N LEU A 10 -9.58 -16.13 -14.91
CA LEU A 10 -10.20 -15.12 -14.08
C LEU A 10 -10.87 -15.76 -12.85
N ARG A 11 -10.46 -15.31 -11.66
CA ARG A 11 -11.16 -15.64 -10.42
C ARG A 11 -12.36 -14.70 -10.28
N ARG A 12 -13.50 -15.23 -9.86
CA ARG A 12 -14.69 -14.43 -9.53
C ARG A 12 -14.75 -14.24 -8.03
N LYS A 13 -15.00 -13.01 -7.59
CA LYS A 13 -15.22 -12.67 -6.18
C LYS A 13 -16.47 -11.80 -6.06
N GLY A 14 -17.18 -11.95 -4.93
CA GLY A 14 -18.43 -11.24 -4.67
C GLY A 14 -19.64 -11.89 -5.35
N THR A 15 -20.83 -11.41 -4.98
CA THR A 15 -22.12 -11.89 -5.49
C THR A 15 -22.86 -10.82 -6.30
N GLY A 16 -22.17 -9.71 -6.61
CA GLY A 16 -22.76 -8.44 -7.01
C GLY A 16 -23.93 -8.53 -7.98
N LYS A 17 -24.96 -7.75 -7.68
CA LYS A 17 -26.20 -7.70 -8.46
C LYS A 17 -26.25 -6.54 -9.44
N ARG A 18 -25.34 -5.57 -9.32
CA ARG A 18 -25.43 -4.28 -10.02
C ARG A 18 -24.36 -4.10 -11.10
N LEU A 19 -23.10 -4.40 -10.78
CA LEU A 19 -21.97 -4.20 -11.69
C LEU A 19 -21.07 -5.43 -11.79
N ASN A 20 -20.48 -5.63 -12.96
CA ASN A 20 -19.38 -6.56 -13.21
C ASN A 20 -18.10 -5.75 -13.43
N VAL A 21 -17.07 -5.96 -12.64
CA VAL A 21 -15.85 -5.14 -12.68
C VAL A 21 -14.61 -5.99 -12.86
N LEU A 22 -13.77 -5.64 -13.84
CA LEU A 22 -12.46 -6.25 -14.03
C LEU A 22 -11.46 -5.62 -13.05
N ALA A 23 -10.99 -6.39 -12.08
CA ALA A 23 -9.99 -5.96 -11.11
C ALA A 23 -8.59 -6.45 -11.52
N ILE A 24 -7.65 -5.52 -11.73
CA ILE A 24 -6.24 -5.83 -11.96
C ILE A 24 -5.52 -5.85 -10.61
N ALA A 25 -5.30 -7.05 -10.08
CA ALA A 25 -4.83 -7.25 -8.72
C ALA A 25 -3.33 -7.59 -8.64
N LYS A 26 -2.67 -6.93 -7.69
CA LYS A 26 -1.42 -7.39 -7.06
C LYS A 26 -1.79 -8.14 -5.78
N ASP A 27 -0.92 -9.01 -5.28
CA ASP A 27 -1.13 -9.80 -4.05
C ASP A 27 -1.68 -8.96 -2.88
N VAL A 28 -1.14 -7.75 -2.68
CA VAL A 28 -1.57 -6.86 -1.60
C VAL A 28 -3.00 -6.33 -1.75
N PHE A 29 -3.57 -6.29 -2.95
CA PHE A 29 -4.95 -5.86 -3.21
C PHE A 29 -5.94 -7.02 -3.04
N GLU A 30 -5.48 -8.28 -2.97
CA GLU A 30 -6.38 -9.42 -2.82
C GLU A 30 -7.19 -9.38 -1.53
N GLN A 31 -6.57 -8.95 -0.42
CA GLN A 31 -7.27 -8.81 0.87
C GLN A 31 -8.40 -7.77 0.83
N ASP A 32 -8.19 -6.66 0.11
CA ASP A 32 -9.23 -5.66 -0.08
C ASP A 32 -10.36 -6.22 -0.97
N LEU A 33 -10.03 -6.96 -2.03
CA LEU A 33 -11.03 -7.65 -2.87
C LEU A 33 -11.79 -8.75 -2.12
N ASP A 34 -11.13 -9.46 -1.20
CA ASP A 34 -11.79 -10.44 -0.33
C ASP A 34 -12.79 -9.76 0.60
N ALA A 35 -12.43 -8.62 1.17
CA ALA A 35 -13.35 -7.84 2.00
C ALA A 35 -14.50 -7.24 1.19
N LEU A 36 -14.23 -6.69 0.00
CA LEU A 36 -15.26 -6.22 -0.92
C LEU A 36 -16.23 -7.35 -1.29
N ALA A 37 -15.72 -8.56 -1.52
CA ALA A 37 -16.55 -9.71 -1.81
C ALA A 37 -17.36 -10.22 -0.61
N ALA A 38 -16.81 -10.11 0.60
CA ALA A 38 -17.43 -10.60 1.82
C ALA A 38 -18.48 -9.64 2.40
N TYR A 39 -18.25 -8.33 2.29
CA TYR A 39 -19.07 -7.31 2.95
C TYR A 39 -19.75 -6.36 1.96
N GLY A 40 -19.23 -6.24 0.73
CA GLY A 40 -19.92 -5.57 -0.37
C GLY A 40 -21.01 -6.46 -0.99
N ASN A 41 -21.93 -5.84 -1.72
CA ASN A 41 -23.05 -6.55 -2.34
C ASN A 41 -23.48 -5.97 -3.69
N GLN A 42 -22.84 -4.89 -4.15
CA GLN A 42 -23.20 -4.23 -5.40
C GLN A 42 -22.39 -4.80 -6.58
N VAL A 43 -21.16 -5.25 -6.34
CA VAL A 43 -20.19 -5.52 -7.40
C VAL A 43 -19.74 -6.98 -7.45
N GLN A 44 -19.69 -7.54 -8.64
CA GLN A 44 -19.02 -8.79 -8.95
C GLN A 44 -17.65 -8.49 -9.54
N TYR A 45 -16.59 -9.00 -8.92
CA TYR A 45 -15.22 -8.74 -9.34
C TYR A 45 -14.67 -9.92 -10.16
N HIS A 46 -14.14 -9.62 -11.33
CA HIS A 46 -13.33 -10.51 -12.16
C HIS A 46 -11.86 -10.17 -11.96
N VAL A 47 -11.12 -11.03 -11.30
CA VAL A 47 -9.75 -10.72 -10.86
C VAL A 47 -8.73 -11.27 -11.86
N LEU A 48 -7.99 -10.36 -12.49
CA LEU A 48 -6.82 -10.65 -13.31
C LEU A 48 -5.54 -10.25 -12.56
N SER A 49 -4.56 -11.15 -12.50
CA SER A 49 -3.27 -10.81 -11.88
C SER A 49 -2.52 -9.78 -12.73
N ILE A 50 -1.94 -8.78 -12.08
CA ILE A 50 -1.03 -7.82 -12.73
C ILE A 50 0.18 -8.49 -13.37
N ASN A 51 0.59 -9.68 -12.87
CA ASN A 51 1.68 -10.44 -13.47
C ASN A 51 1.34 -10.90 -14.89
N THR A 52 0.06 -11.14 -15.20
CA THR A 52 -0.38 -11.41 -16.58
C THR A 52 -0.08 -10.23 -17.50
N LEU A 53 -0.35 -9.01 -17.07
CA LEU A 53 -0.03 -7.80 -17.84
C LEU A 53 1.48 -7.58 -17.95
N ARG A 54 2.25 -7.88 -16.89
CA ARG A 54 3.72 -7.81 -16.94
C ARG A 54 4.32 -8.81 -17.92
N SER A 55 3.82 -10.04 -17.97
CA SER A 55 4.27 -11.05 -18.95
C SER A 55 3.96 -10.61 -20.38
N VAL A 56 2.80 -10.01 -20.61
CA VAL A 56 2.44 -9.45 -21.92
C VAL A 56 3.34 -8.27 -22.28
N LEU A 57 3.54 -7.33 -21.36
CA LEU A 57 4.44 -6.20 -21.56
C LEU A 57 5.84 -6.69 -21.94
N PHE A 58 6.38 -7.66 -21.20
CA PHE A 58 7.69 -8.25 -21.50
C PHE A 58 7.72 -8.92 -22.88
N ALA A 59 6.65 -9.62 -23.27
CA ALA A 59 6.56 -10.23 -24.60
C ALA A 59 6.43 -9.22 -25.75
N CYS A 60 5.75 -8.09 -25.52
CA CYS A 60 5.58 -7.03 -26.53
C CYS A 60 6.82 -6.15 -26.68
N VAL A 61 7.54 -5.94 -25.58
CA VAL A 61 8.58 -4.92 -25.47
C VAL A 61 9.99 -5.48 -25.33
N GLY A 62 10.18 -6.62 -24.69
CA GLY A 62 11.50 -7.22 -24.49
C GLY A 62 12.48 -6.26 -23.82
N GLN A 63 13.68 -6.11 -24.39
CA GLN A 63 14.73 -5.20 -23.92
C GLN A 63 14.48 -3.73 -24.32
N ASP A 64 13.46 -3.42 -25.14
CA ASP A 64 13.17 -2.04 -25.57
C ASP A 64 12.67 -1.13 -24.40
N LEU A 65 12.53 -1.66 -23.17
CA LEU A 65 12.25 -0.89 -21.94
C LEU A 65 13.49 -0.43 -21.17
N ASP A 66 14.71 -0.65 -21.68
CA ASP A 66 15.91 -0.17 -21.00
C ASP A 66 15.81 1.35 -20.77
N GLY A 67 15.87 1.76 -19.49
CA GLY A 67 15.70 3.15 -19.06
C GLY A 67 14.24 3.65 -18.95
N VAL A 68 13.24 2.86 -19.35
CA VAL A 68 11.82 3.18 -19.15
C VAL A 68 11.40 2.82 -17.73
N ARG A 69 10.93 3.82 -17.00
CA ARG A 69 10.50 3.74 -15.60
C ARG A 69 9.06 4.24 -15.47
N GLY A 70 8.47 4.12 -14.28
CA GLY A 70 7.10 4.59 -14.05
C GLY A 70 6.97 6.12 -14.17
N ASP A 71 8.01 6.84 -13.76
CA ASP A 71 8.05 8.30 -13.69
C ASP A 71 8.33 8.99 -15.03
N ASN A 72 9.24 8.43 -15.83
CA ASN A 72 9.58 8.98 -17.14
C ASN A 72 8.77 8.34 -18.28
N TYR A 73 7.80 7.47 -17.97
CA TYR A 73 7.12 6.62 -18.94
C TYR A 73 6.59 7.40 -20.14
N HIS A 74 5.94 8.54 -19.91
CA HIS A 74 5.30 9.33 -20.98
C HIS A 74 6.21 10.40 -21.60
N GLU A 75 7.40 10.60 -21.04
CA GLU A 75 8.31 11.69 -21.42
C GLU A 75 9.49 11.18 -22.25
N THR A 76 9.91 9.94 -22.03
CA THR A 76 11.00 9.33 -22.79
C THR A 76 10.56 8.88 -24.18
N GLU A 77 11.43 9.01 -25.19
CA GLU A 77 11.25 8.38 -26.51
C GLU A 77 11.60 6.88 -26.49
N ALA A 78 12.34 6.43 -25.45
CA ALA A 78 12.75 5.05 -25.31
C ALA A 78 11.53 4.10 -25.35
N GLY A 79 11.66 3.03 -26.14
CA GLY A 79 10.63 2.01 -26.28
C GLY A 79 9.29 2.48 -26.87
N GLN A 80 9.19 3.66 -27.49
CA GLN A 80 7.89 4.20 -27.96
C GLN A 80 7.16 3.25 -28.91
N ALA A 81 7.85 2.72 -29.93
CA ALA A 81 7.25 1.75 -30.87
C ALA A 81 6.75 0.48 -30.15
N ALA A 82 7.48 0.05 -29.14
CA ALA A 82 7.14 -1.15 -28.39
C ALA A 82 5.99 -0.94 -27.40
N ARG A 83 5.94 0.22 -26.75
CA ARG A 83 4.78 0.67 -25.96
C ARG A 83 3.53 0.77 -26.83
N GLN A 84 3.67 1.24 -28.07
CA GLN A 84 2.57 1.26 -29.03
C GLN A 84 2.10 -0.16 -29.38
N ARG A 85 3.00 -1.11 -29.64
CA ARG A 85 2.63 -2.54 -29.82
C ARG A 85 1.89 -3.10 -28.61
N TYR A 86 2.35 -2.80 -27.40
CA TYR A 86 1.69 -3.23 -26.17
C TYR A 86 0.28 -2.63 -26.06
N TYR A 87 0.12 -1.33 -26.33
CA TYR A 87 -1.18 -0.68 -26.37
C TYR A 87 -2.14 -1.28 -27.42
N ASP A 88 -1.67 -1.55 -28.63
CA ASP A 88 -2.49 -2.13 -29.70
C ASP A 88 -2.98 -3.54 -29.32
N PHE A 89 -2.08 -4.33 -28.69
CA PHE A 89 -2.43 -5.62 -28.10
C PHE A 89 -3.50 -5.44 -27.01
N LEU A 90 -3.29 -4.54 -26.06
CA LEU A 90 -4.18 -4.33 -24.91
C LEU A 90 -5.57 -3.88 -25.37
N THR A 91 -5.66 -3.01 -26.37
CA THR A 91 -6.92 -2.55 -26.94
C THR A 91 -7.71 -3.73 -27.52
N SER A 92 -7.06 -4.56 -28.34
CA SER A 92 -7.67 -5.76 -28.92
C SER A 92 -8.04 -6.80 -27.85
N PHE A 93 -7.16 -6.98 -26.87
CA PHE A 93 -7.35 -7.89 -25.75
C PHE A 93 -8.56 -7.49 -24.89
N LEU A 94 -8.65 -6.22 -24.49
CA LEU A 94 -9.75 -5.67 -23.70
C LEU A 94 -11.08 -5.79 -24.44
N GLN A 95 -11.12 -5.48 -25.74
CA GLN A 95 -12.34 -5.62 -26.54
C GLN A 95 -12.85 -7.07 -26.56
N VAL A 96 -11.95 -8.05 -26.75
CA VAL A 96 -12.35 -9.47 -26.73
C VAL A 96 -12.75 -9.89 -25.31
N LEU A 97 -11.95 -9.52 -24.30
CA LEU A 97 -12.22 -9.89 -22.92
C LEU A 97 -13.56 -9.32 -22.44
N ASN A 98 -13.87 -8.07 -22.78
CA ASN A 98 -15.14 -7.45 -22.42
C ASN A 98 -16.33 -8.11 -23.13
N ARG A 99 -16.19 -8.55 -24.38
CA ARG A 99 -17.26 -9.33 -25.03
C ARG A 99 -17.55 -10.65 -24.33
N LEU A 100 -16.52 -11.29 -23.77
CA LEU A 100 -16.64 -12.57 -23.06
C LEU A 100 -17.21 -12.39 -21.65
N MET A 101 -16.74 -11.36 -20.94
CA MET A 101 -17.01 -11.20 -19.50
C MET A 101 -18.05 -10.13 -19.18
N LYS A 102 -18.29 -9.19 -20.11
CA LYS A 102 -19.24 -8.07 -20.00
C LYS A 102 -19.06 -7.25 -18.72
N PHE A 103 -17.86 -6.71 -18.53
CA PHE A 103 -17.60 -5.83 -17.39
C PHE A 103 -17.98 -4.38 -17.71
N ASP A 104 -18.54 -3.71 -16.71
CA ASP A 104 -19.03 -2.34 -16.75
C ASP A 104 -17.93 -1.32 -16.41
N ALA A 105 -16.88 -1.75 -15.71
CA ALA A 105 -15.73 -0.93 -15.35
C ALA A 105 -14.47 -1.78 -15.14
N VAL A 106 -13.34 -1.09 -15.00
CA VAL A 106 -12.05 -1.68 -14.66
C VAL A 106 -11.46 -0.97 -13.46
N ILE A 107 -10.85 -1.71 -12.55
CA ILE A 107 -10.15 -1.16 -11.38
C ILE A 107 -8.70 -1.64 -11.30
N GLY A 108 -7.77 -0.71 -11.11
CA GLY A 108 -6.35 -0.97 -10.85
C GLY A 108 -5.96 -0.65 -9.40
N CYS A 109 -4.91 -1.27 -8.88
CA CYS A 109 -4.47 -1.13 -7.48
C CYS A 109 -3.35 -0.11 -7.22
N ASN A 110 -2.90 0.59 -8.27
CA ASN A 110 -1.86 1.64 -8.23
C ASN A 110 -1.85 2.34 -9.60
N PHE A 111 -1.32 3.56 -9.69
CA PHE A 111 -1.04 4.24 -10.95
C PHE A 111 0.45 4.32 -11.30
N GLY A 112 1.37 4.00 -10.38
CA GLY A 112 2.83 4.05 -10.60
C GLY A 112 3.43 2.91 -11.42
N GLN A 113 2.67 1.87 -11.77
CA GLN A 113 3.22 0.68 -12.41
C GLN A 113 3.30 0.82 -13.93
N VAL A 114 4.48 0.57 -14.50
CA VAL A 114 4.75 0.60 -15.95
C VAL A 114 3.73 -0.23 -16.75
N ALA A 115 3.43 -1.46 -16.30
CA ALA A 115 2.47 -2.34 -16.96
C ALA A 115 1.04 -1.80 -17.01
N LEU A 116 0.68 -0.84 -16.14
CA LEU A 116 -0.64 -0.24 -16.07
C LEU A 116 -0.77 1.04 -16.90
N GLN A 117 0.33 1.64 -17.39
CA GLN A 117 0.28 2.90 -18.12
C GLN A 117 -0.54 2.77 -19.41
N GLU A 118 -0.12 1.89 -20.31
CA GLU A 118 -0.85 1.64 -21.57
C GLU A 118 -2.17 0.92 -21.35
N PHE A 119 -2.27 0.14 -20.27
CA PHE A 119 -3.52 -0.50 -19.89
C PHE A 119 -4.59 0.53 -19.56
N SER A 120 -4.27 1.52 -18.71
CA SER A 120 -5.19 2.60 -18.37
C SER A 120 -5.61 3.41 -19.60
N ARG A 121 -4.66 3.70 -20.51
CA ARG A 121 -4.94 4.34 -21.81
C ARG A 121 -5.91 3.51 -22.67
N ALA A 122 -5.68 2.20 -22.77
CA ALA A 122 -6.52 1.30 -23.56
C ALA A 122 -7.94 1.15 -22.98
N VAL A 123 -8.08 1.11 -21.65
CA VAL A 123 -9.40 1.12 -20.98
C VAL A 123 -10.14 2.42 -21.27
N HIS A 124 -9.46 3.56 -21.08
CA HIS A 124 -10.04 4.88 -21.33
C HIS A 124 -10.54 5.03 -22.78
N ASN A 125 -9.74 4.60 -23.76
CA ASN A 125 -10.09 4.65 -25.18
C ASN A 125 -11.17 3.62 -25.57
N SER A 126 -11.42 2.61 -24.73
CA SER A 126 -12.54 1.67 -24.88
C SER A 126 -13.84 2.22 -24.26
N GLU A 127 -13.83 3.45 -23.75
CA GLU A 127 -14.97 4.13 -23.13
C GLU A 127 -15.52 3.38 -21.91
N LEU A 128 -14.64 2.63 -21.25
CA LEU A 128 -14.91 1.97 -19.98
C LEU A 128 -14.39 2.85 -18.85
N PRO A 129 -15.16 3.01 -17.76
CA PRO A 129 -14.68 3.64 -16.55
C PRO A 129 -13.42 2.93 -16.02
N TYR A 130 -12.33 3.67 -15.84
CA TYR A 130 -11.12 3.20 -15.17
C TYR A 130 -10.97 3.86 -13.81
N ILE A 131 -11.02 3.03 -12.77
CA ILE A 131 -10.88 3.45 -11.39
C ILE A 131 -9.51 3.00 -10.88
N ILE A 132 -8.83 3.85 -10.12
CA ILE A 132 -7.61 3.45 -9.42
C ILE A 132 -7.89 3.44 -7.94
N TYR A 133 -7.60 2.34 -7.26
CA TYR A 133 -7.51 2.32 -5.81
C TYR A 133 -6.04 2.44 -5.39
N PHE A 134 -5.64 3.66 -5.03
CA PHE A 134 -4.30 3.96 -4.57
C PHE A 134 -4.20 3.71 -3.06
N LYS A 135 -3.92 2.46 -2.72
CA LYS A 135 -3.77 2.00 -1.33
C LYS A 135 -2.42 2.33 -0.70
N GLU A 136 -1.43 2.73 -1.50
CA GLU A 136 -0.05 2.98 -1.09
C GLU A 136 0.11 4.46 -0.70
N GLY A 137 -0.39 4.88 0.46
CA GLY A 137 -0.32 6.28 0.84
C GLY A 137 -1.03 6.59 2.15
N ILE A 138 -0.39 6.25 3.27
CA ILE A 138 -0.76 6.73 4.60
C ILE A 138 0.30 7.75 5.01
N PRO A 139 0.24 8.98 4.49
CA PRO A 139 1.25 9.97 4.82
C PRO A 139 1.13 10.38 6.29
N ILE A 140 2.25 10.77 6.88
CA ILE A 140 2.27 11.58 8.10
C ILE A 140 1.84 12.99 7.67
N PRO A 141 0.72 13.54 8.19
CA PRO A 141 0.19 14.83 7.73
C PRO A 141 1.22 15.96 7.78
N GLU A 142 2.04 15.96 8.82
CA GLU A 142 3.07 16.96 9.07
C GLU A 142 4.24 16.87 8.08
N ARG A 143 4.25 15.84 7.22
CA ARG A 143 5.29 15.55 6.22
C ARG A 143 4.75 15.51 4.78
N LEU A 144 3.54 16.03 4.57
CA LEU A 144 2.87 15.96 3.26
C LEU A 144 3.69 16.58 2.13
N ASP A 145 4.39 17.67 2.40
CA ASP A 145 5.18 18.37 1.38
C ASP A 145 6.38 17.52 0.95
N GLU A 146 7.02 16.80 1.87
CA GLU A 146 8.10 15.86 1.52
C GLU A 146 7.58 14.65 0.74
N TYR A 147 6.40 14.13 1.09
CA TYR A 147 5.74 13.11 0.28
C TYR A 147 5.43 13.63 -1.14
N CYS A 148 4.90 14.85 -1.28
CA CYS A 148 4.60 15.42 -2.59
C CYS A 148 5.89 15.62 -3.40
N ALA A 149 6.91 16.22 -2.80
CA ALA A 149 8.21 16.42 -3.43
C ALA A 149 8.84 15.10 -3.89
N LEU A 150 8.71 14.03 -3.09
CA LEU A 150 9.17 12.69 -3.45
C LEU A 150 8.51 12.20 -4.75
N TYR A 151 7.19 12.32 -4.81
CA TYR A 151 6.42 11.84 -5.95
C TYR A 151 6.70 12.68 -7.20
N GLU A 152 6.84 13.99 -7.04
CA GLU A 152 7.19 14.91 -8.12
C GLU A 152 8.62 14.73 -8.64
N ALA A 153 9.56 14.31 -7.78
CA ALA A 153 10.97 14.08 -8.14
C ALA A 153 11.22 12.84 -9.00
N GLY A 154 10.21 12.03 -9.31
CA GLY A 154 10.35 10.86 -10.20
C GLY A 154 9.95 9.53 -9.57
N TYR A 155 9.01 9.55 -8.62
CA TYR A 155 8.45 8.31 -8.07
C TYR A 155 7.07 7.96 -8.68
N MET A 156 6.37 8.94 -9.27
CA MET A 156 5.07 8.75 -9.90
C MET A 156 5.04 9.17 -11.36
N PRO A 157 4.14 8.57 -12.17
CA PRO A 157 3.95 8.97 -13.55
C PRO A 157 3.44 10.41 -13.61
N LYS A 158 3.90 11.12 -14.62
CA LYS A 158 3.48 12.50 -14.90
C LYS A 158 2.10 12.60 -15.54
N ARG A 159 1.52 11.46 -15.91
CA ARG A 159 0.20 11.35 -16.54
C ARG A 159 -0.52 10.08 -16.09
N ILE A 160 -1.82 10.21 -15.81
CA ILE A 160 -2.72 9.09 -15.55
C ILE A 160 -3.96 9.18 -16.45
N PHE A 161 -4.60 8.05 -16.70
CA PHE A 161 -5.88 7.97 -17.39
C PHE A 161 -6.87 7.29 -16.45
N ALA A 162 -7.61 8.07 -15.66
CA ALA A 162 -8.57 7.52 -14.71
C ALA A 162 -9.77 8.45 -14.51
N ASP A 163 -10.89 7.83 -14.17
CA ASP A 163 -12.16 8.49 -13.92
C ASP A 163 -12.40 8.75 -12.43
N ALA A 164 -11.77 7.93 -11.58
CA ALA A 164 -11.74 8.11 -10.14
C ALA A 164 -10.46 7.53 -9.54
N VAL A 165 -9.96 8.18 -8.49
CA VAL A 165 -8.85 7.73 -7.64
C VAL A 165 -9.36 7.57 -6.22
N LEU A 166 -9.37 6.35 -5.73
CA LEU A 166 -9.84 5.97 -4.40
C LEU A 166 -8.62 5.82 -3.48
N VAL A 167 -8.71 6.35 -2.27
CA VAL A 167 -7.63 6.30 -1.27
C VAL A 167 -8.15 5.91 0.12
N ASN A 168 -7.23 5.54 1.00
CA ASN A 168 -7.56 5.03 2.34
C ASN A 168 -8.02 6.12 3.33
N SER A 169 -7.64 7.38 3.14
CA SER A 169 -7.88 8.44 4.13
C SER A 169 -7.98 9.82 3.50
N ALA A 170 -8.54 10.77 4.26
CA ALA A 170 -8.60 12.17 3.86
C ALA A 170 -7.19 12.75 3.64
N THR A 171 -6.22 12.42 4.49
CA THR A 171 -4.83 12.87 4.34
C THR A 171 -4.18 12.28 3.08
N GLY A 172 -4.50 11.02 2.72
CA GLY A 172 -4.08 10.45 1.44
C GLY A 172 -4.70 11.17 0.24
N ALA A 173 -5.97 11.59 0.34
CA ALA A 173 -6.64 12.34 -0.71
C ALA A 173 -6.01 13.73 -0.88
N GLU A 174 -5.74 14.41 0.24
CA GLU A 174 -5.04 15.68 0.29
C GLU A 174 -3.66 15.57 -0.37
N MET A 175 -2.86 14.58 0.01
CA MET A 175 -1.55 14.33 -0.59
C MET A 175 -1.63 14.21 -2.10
N ILE A 176 -2.54 13.37 -2.62
CA ILE A 176 -2.69 13.17 -4.07
C ILE A 176 -3.18 14.45 -4.75
N SER A 177 -4.10 15.19 -4.13
CA SER A 177 -4.63 16.44 -4.69
C SER A 177 -3.59 17.56 -4.83
N ARG A 178 -2.52 17.52 -4.02
CA ARG A 178 -1.39 18.45 -4.09
C ARG A 178 -0.38 18.07 -5.19
N MET A 179 -0.43 16.85 -5.72
CA MET A 179 0.51 16.40 -6.75
C MET A 179 0.15 16.97 -8.12
N THR A 180 1.18 17.40 -8.86
CA THR A 180 1.01 17.88 -10.24
C THR A 180 1.06 16.71 -11.24
N ILE A 181 -0.03 15.93 -11.34
CA ILE A 181 -0.15 14.79 -12.29
C ILE A 181 -1.20 15.10 -13.36
N ASN A 182 -0.82 15.01 -14.64
CA ASN A 182 -1.75 15.23 -15.75
C ASN A 182 -2.86 14.16 -15.76
N GLY A 183 -4.13 14.59 -15.83
CA GLY A 183 -5.30 13.71 -15.81
C GLY A 183 -5.82 13.38 -14.41
N LEU A 184 -5.14 13.87 -13.37
CA LEU A 184 -5.64 13.82 -11.99
C LEU A 184 -6.33 15.14 -11.67
N LEU A 185 -7.60 15.07 -11.28
CA LEU A 185 -8.40 16.24 -10.88
C LEU A 185 -8.88 16.04 -9.43
N PRO A 186 -8.85 17.07 -8.57
CA PRO A 186 -9.27 16.97 -7.18
C PRO A 186 -10.68 16.39 -6.98
N GLU A 187 -11.63 16.74 -7.86
CA GLU A 187 -13.01 16.24 -7.83
C GLU A 187 -13.15 14.74 -8.13
N ASN A 188 -12.10 14.11 -8.66
CA ASN A 188 -12.06 12.69 -8.95
C ASN A 188 -11.31 11.89 -7.88
N ILE A 189 -10.91 12.51 -6.76
CA ILE A 189 -10.20 11.85 -5.65
C ILE A 189 -11.17 11.61 -4.49
N TYR A 190 -11.27 10.35 -4.07
CA TYR A 190 -12.23 9.92 -3.06
C TYR A 190 -11.53 9.18 -1.92
N ALA A 191 -11.66 9.69 -0.70
CA ALA A 191 -11.29 8.96 0.50
C ALA A 191 -12.40 7.94 0.81
N VAL A 192 -12.13 6.66 0.59
CA VAL A 192 -13.10 5.55 0.77
C VAL A 192 -12.74 4.62 1.93
N GLY A 193 -11.51 4.70 2.44
CA GLY A 193 -11.04 3.77 3.45
C GLY A 193 -10.33 2.58 2.84
N ALA A 194 -9.96 1.63 3.69
CA ALA A 194 -9.39 0.38 3.24
C ALA A 194 -10.42 -0.74 3.47
N PRO A 195 -11.02 -1.33 2.42
CA PRO A 195 -12.06 -2.35 2.54
C PRO A 195 -11.71 -3.48 3.51
N ARG A 196 -10.45 -3.91 3.53
CA ARG A 196 -9.99 -4.97 4.45
C ARG A 196 -10.09 -4.61 5.93
N LEU A 197 -10.18 -3.33 6.29
CA LEU A 197 -10.38 -2.90 7.68
C LEU A 197 -11.78 -3.25 8.21
N ASP A 198 -12.76 -3.45 7.33
CA ASP A 198 -14.12 -3.81 7.75
C ASP A 198 -14.17 -5.14 8.49
N SER A 199 -13.25 -6.06 8.18
CA SER A 199 -13.18 -7.33 8.89
C SER A 199 -12.93 -7.11 10.38
N TYR A 200 -12.01 -6.22 10.76
CA TYR A 200 -11.67 -5.87 12.15
C TYR A 200 -12.85 -5.36 12.97
N ARG A 201 -13.82 -4.73 12.33
CA ARG A 201 -15.06 -4.28 12.96
C ARG A 201 -16.07 -5.40 13.14
N ILE A 202 -16.15 -6.31 12.17
CA ILE A 202 -17.20 -7.32 12.08
C ILE A 202 -16.85 -8.56 12.90
N LYS A 203 -15.62 -9.06 12.76
CA LYS A 203 -15.18 -10.24 13.50
C LYS A 203 -14.52 -9.79 14.81
N PRO A 204 -14.73 -10.51 15.92
CA PRO A 204 -14.08 -10.19 17.19
C PRO A 204 -12.61 -10.62 17.23
N SER A 205 -11.83 -10.00 18.11
CA SER A 205 -10.49 -10.48 18.47
C SER A 205 -10.57 -11.90 19.05
N VAL A 206 -9.57 -12.72 18.74
CA VAL A 206 -9.50 -14.11 19.21
C VAL A 206 -8.43 -14.19 20.28
N LYS A 207 -8.73 -14.79 21.43
CA LYS A 207 -7.72 -15.01 22.46
C LYS A 207 -6.86 -16.21 22.07
N SER A 208 -5.54 -16.03 22.01
CA SER A 208 -4.58 -17.12 21.87
C SER A 208 -4.49 -17.93 23.18
N GLU A 209 -4.10 -19.20 23.08
CA GLU A 209 -3.90 -20.06 24.25
C GLU A 209 -2.72 -19.58 25.12
N ARG A 210 -1.67 -19.10 24.46
CA ARG A 210 -0.48 -18.49 25.08
C ARG A 210 -0.39 -17.01 24.73
N PRO A 211 0.14 -16.14 25.61
CA PRO A 211 0.42 -14.77 25.24
C PRO A 211 1.35 -14.72 24.03
N SER A 212 1.09 -13.80 23.09
CA SER A 212 1.90 -13.70 21.89
C SER A 212 2.22 -12.26 21.51
N LEU A 213 3.45 -12.05 21.06
CA LEU A 213 3.96 -10.79 20.53
C LEU A 213 4.17 -10.92 19.02
N VAL A 214 3.37 -10.22 18.23
CA VAL A 214 3.53 -10.23 16.77
C VAL A 214 4.38 -9.04 16.35
N VAL A 215 5.49 -9.33 15.68
CA VAL A 215 6.43 -8.33 15.17
C VAL A 215 6.24 -8.23 13.67
N PHE A 216 5.93 -7.03 13.18
CA PHE A 216 5.98 -6.69 11.76
C PHE A 216 7.29 -5.94 11.51
N PRO A 217 8.34 -6.64 11.03
CA PRO A 217 9.67 -6.04 10.87
C PRO A 217 9.62 -4.86 9.90
N PHE A 218 10.46 -3.87 10.18
CA PHE A 218 10.64 -2.71 9.32
C PHE A 218 12.08 -2.65 8.81
N ASP A 219 12.20 -2.23 7.56
CA ASP A 219 13.44 -1.85 6.92
C ASP A 219 13.46 -0.32 6.93
N PRO A 220 14.43 0.35 7.57
CA PRO A 220 14.50 1.80 7.63
C PRO A 220 14.43 2.48 6.26
N HIS A 221 15.02 1.89 5.22
CA HIS A 221 14.96 2.44 3.86
C HIS A 221 13.54 2.46 3.30
N VAL A 222 12.70 1.50 3.71
CA VAL A 222 11.30 1.41 3.28
C VAL A 222 10.37 2.19 4.22
N ALA A 223 10.64 2.19 5.53
CA ALA A 223 9.82 2.89 6.51
C ALA A 223 9.98 4.41 6.44
N PHE A 224 11.14 4.90 6.00
CA PHE A 224 11.49 6.31 5.96
C PHE A 224 11.79 6.84 4.56
N PHE A 225 11.32 6.15 3.53
CA PHE A 225 11.56 6.49 2.12
C PHE A 225 11.11 7.91 1.72
N TYR A 226 10.29 8.58 2.53
CA TYR A 226 9.83 9.96 2.31
C TYR A 226 10.75 11.04 2.92
N PHE A 227 11.80 10.66 3.64
CA PHE A 227 12.81 11.61 4.08
C PHE A 227 13.73 11.97 2.93
N LYS A 228 13.63 13.22 2.46
CA LYS A 228 14.44 13.75 1.35
C LYS A 228 15.94 13.61 1.57
N GLU A 229 16.36 13.74 2.83
CA GLU A 229 17.74 13.58 3.27
C GLU A 229 18.29 12.16 3.04
N LEU A 230 17.40 11.16 2.90
CA LEU A 230 17.74 9.74 2.69
C LEU A 230 17.71 9.32 1.21
N TRP A 231 17.15 10.14 0.31
CA TRP A 231 16.97 9.80 -1.11
C TRP A 231 18.28 9.62 -1.87
N ALA A 232 19.33 10.32 -1.46
CA ALA A 232 20.63 10.28 -2.14
C ALA A 232 21.45 9.01 -1.86
N GLN A 233 20.98 8.04 -1.07
CA GLN A 233 21.74 6.81 -0.76
C GLN A 233 21.19 5.56 -1.42
N ASP A 234 19.94 5.58 -1.84
CA ASP A 234 19.37 4.44 -2.51
C ASP A 234 19.80 4.50 -3.98
N GLU A 235 20.69 3.60 -4.42
CA GLU A 235 21.14 3.53 -5.81
C GLU A 235 19.95 3.45 -6.80
N ARG A 236 18.82 2.83 -6.42
CA ARG A 236 17.62 2.81 -7.27
C ARG A 236 16.95 4.18 -7.33
N PHE A 237 17.13 4.99 -6.30
CA PHE A 237 16.65 6.35 -6.21
C PHE A 237 17.60 7.31 -6.91
N GLN A 238 18.93 7.14 -6.81
CA GLN A 238 19.91 7.84 -7.65
C GLN A 238 19.72 7.50 -9.14
N LEU A 239 19.46 6.23 -9.46
CA LEU A 239 19.07 5.77 -10.80
C LEU A 239 17.71 6.30 -11.24
N ARG A 240 16.86 6.84 -10.35
CA ARG A 240 15.54 7.42 -10.66
C ARG A 240 15.59 8.95 -10.75
N CYS A 241 16.29 9.58 -9.83
CA CYS A 241 16.36 11.01 -9.63
C CYS A 241 17.80 11.43 -9.93
N ASN A 242 18.08 11.86 -11.17
CA ASN A 242 19.41 12.19 -11.69
C ASN A 242 20.15 13.33 -10.94
N GLU A 243 19.64 13.85 -9.82
CA GLU A 243 20.13 15.08 -9.17
C GLU A 243 19.98 15.12 -7.64
N VAL A 244 20.12 14.01 -6.91
CA VAL A 244 20.20 14.10 -5.43
C VAL A 244 21.66 14.01 -4.98
N SER A 245 22.37 15.13 -5.00
CA SER A 245 23.66 15.29 -4.31
C SER A 245 23.41 15.78 -2.89
N GLY A 246 23.83 15.01 -1.87
CA GLY A 246 23.81 15.47 -0.46
C GLY A 246 23.15 14.52 0.55
N ALA A 247 23.26 13.20 0.36
CA ALA A 247 22.82 12.25 1.38
C ALA A 247 23.63 12.40 2.67
N ASP A 248 22.93 12.39 3.80
CA ASP A 248 23.58 12.18 5.09
C ASP A 248 23.70 10.66 5.36
N SER A 249 24.76 10.02 4.85
CA SER A 249 25.03 8.58 5.07
C SER A 249 24.84 8.19 6.54
N LYS A 250 25.26 9.08 7.44
CA LYS A 250 25.19 8.89 8.89
C LYS A 250 23.75 8.75 9.39
N LEU A 251 22.78 9.41 8.77
CA LEU A 251 21.38 9.30 9.20
C LEU A 251 20.83 7.89 8.94
N MET A 252 21.10 7.33 7.76
CA MET A 252 20.64 5.97 7.43
C MET A 252 21.42 4.90 8.21
N ASP A 253 22.72 5.11 8.40
CA ASP A 253 23.55 4.25 9.25
C ASP A 253 22.98 4.23 10.68
N SER A 254 22.69 5.42 11.24
CA SER A 254 22.09 5.54 12.57
C SER A 254 20.72 4.85 12.65
N LEU A 255 19.86 5.01 11.64
CA LEU A 255 18.56 4.34 11.60
C LEU A 255 18.69 2.82 11.54
N SER A 256 19.67 2.32 10.78
CA SER A 256 19.94 0.89 10.64
C SER A 256 20.48 0.30 11.94
N GLU A 257 21.42 0.98 12.58
CA GLU A 257 21.94 0.63 13.90
C GLU A 257 20.82 0.58 14.95
N ASN A 258 19.98 1.63 15.03
CA ASN A 258 18.85 1.63 15.96
C ASN A 258 17.85 0.50 15.65
N ALA A 259 17.56 0.21 14.38
CA ALA A 259 16.70 -0.92 14.03
C ALA A 259 17.30 -2.27 14.48
N ILE A 260 18.61 -2.46 14.34
CA ILE A 260 19.32 -3.65 14.82
C ILE A 260 19.25 -3.75 16.36
N GLU A 261 19.46 -2.64 17.10
CA GLU A 261 19.30 -2.61 18.56
C GLU A 261 17.90 -3.01 19.02
N ILE A 262 16.87 -2.60 18.28
CA ILE A 262 15.49 -2.99 18.56
C ILE A 262 15.29 -4.49 18.33
N TYR A 263 15.81 -5.05 17.23
CA TYR A 263 15.76 -6.50 17.03
C TYR A 263 16.55 -7.26 18.10
N ARG A 264 17.69 -6.73 18.56
CA ARG A 264 18.44 -7.28 19.70
C ARG A 264 17.58 -7.32 20.96
N SER A 265 16.88 -6.23 21.25
CA SER A 265 15.98 -6.12 22.40
C SER A 265 14.81 -7.10 22.33
N ILE A 266 14.23 -7.31 21.14
CA ILE A 266 13.14 -8.28 20.94
C ILE A 266 13.64 -9.71 21.14
N ILE A 267 14.82 -10.06 20.62
CA ILE A 267 15.41 -11.40 20.80
C ILE A 267 15.82 -11.62 22.27
N ALA A 268 16.32 -10.60 22.96
CA ALA A 268 16.59 -10.68 24.39
C ALA A 268 15.30 -10.92 25.19
N PHE A 269 14.23 -10.17 24.90
CA PHE A 269 12.89 -10.39 25.46
C PHE A 269 12.38 -11.82 25.21
N ALA A 270 12.59 -12.37 24.00
CA ALA A 270 12.23 -13.75 23.68
C ALA A 270 12.90 -14.77 24.62
N ARG A 271 14.16 -14.53 24.97
CA ARG A 271 14.95 -15.40 25.86
C ARG A 271 14.51 -15.27 27.31
N SER A 272 14.21 -14.05 27.76
CA SER A 272 13.75 -13.80 29.13
C SER A 272 12.28 -14.20 29.35
N ARG A 273 11.49 -14.32 28.28
CA ARG A 273 10.06 -14.69 28.30
C ARG A 273 9.74 -15.91 27.43
N PRO A 274 10.25 -17.11 27.77
CA PRO A 274 9.93 -18.34 27.03
C PRO A 274 8.44 -18.71 27.11
N ASP A 275 7.68 -18.11 28.02
CA ASP A 275 6.22 -18.23 28.15
C ASP A 275 5.45 -17.52 27.02
N VAL A 276 6.06 -16.54 26.34
CA VAL A 276 5.45 -15.71 25.30
C VAL A 276 5.87 -16.19 23.90
N ASP A 277 4.90 -16.42 23.02
CA ASP A 277 5.16 -16.77 21.63
C ASP A 277 5.45 -15.50 20.80
N ILE A 278 6.60 -15.44 20.13
CA ILE A 278 6.99 -14.33 19.28
C ILE A 278 6.89 -14.74 17.82
N VAL A 279 6.17 -13.93 17.02
CA VAL A 279 5.98 -14.19 15.60
C VAL A 279 6.52 -13.01 14.79
N PHE A 280 7.57 -13.23 14.03
CA PHE A 280 8.09 -12.28 13.05
C PHE A 280 7.39 -12.47 11.70
N LYS A 281 6.55 -11.51 11.32
CA LYS A 281 5.83 -11.52 10.03
C LYS A 281 6.47 -10.55 9.03
N SER A 282 7.37 -11.06 8.19
CA SER A 282 8.05 -10.24 7.18
C SER A 282 7.18 -9.94 5.95
N LYS A 283 7.53 -8.87 5.22
CA LYS A 283 6.99 -8.59 3.88
C LYS A 283 7.63 -9.56 2.88
N ARG A 284 6.91 -9.92 1.82
CA ARG A 284 7.42 -10.81 0.75
C ARG A 284 8.52 -10.19 -0.14
N ASN A 285 8.78 -8.89 -0.03
CA ASN A 285 9.79 -8.25 -0.88
C ASN A 285 11.20 -8.69 -0.45
N CYS A 286 12.12 -8.84 -1.40
CA CYS A 286 13.48 -9.34 -1.16
C CYS A 286 14.25 -8.46 -0.18
N ARG A 287 14.26 -7.14 -0.40
CA ARG A 287 15.03 -6.17 0.39
C ARG A 287 14.72 -6.24 1.89
N SER A 288 13.43 -6.21 2.26
CA SER A 288 13.04 -6.26 3.67
C SER A 288 13.36 -7.62 4.31
N LYS A 289 13.44 -8.70 3.54
CA LYS A 289 13.88 -10.01 4.03
C LYS A 289 15.40 -10.06 4.21
N GLU A 290 16.14 -9.51 3.25
CA GLU A 290 17.60 -9.39 3.29
C GLU A 290 18.02 -8.57 4.51
N PHE A 291 17.48 -7.36 4.67
CA PHE A 291 17.76 -6.50 5.82
C PHE A 291 17.42 -7.18 7.15
N LEU A 292 16.25 -7.82 7.25
CA LEU A 292 15.89 -8.55 8.47
C LEU A 292 16.87 -9.69 8.75
N ASN A 293 17.27 -10.46 7.73
CA ASN A 293 18.22 -11.54 7.90
C ASN A 293 19.59 -11.03 8.34
N GLU A 294 20.09 -9.95 7.75
CA GLU A 294 21.33 -9.28 8.17
C GLU A 294 21.27 -8.83 9.62
N ALA A 295 20.20 -8.13 10.01
CA ALA A 295 20.02 -7.71 11.39
C ALA A 295 19.96 -8.89 12.38
N ILE A 296 19.33 -10.01 11.99
CA ILE A 296 19.29 -11.22 12.83
C ILE A 296 20.66 -11.92 12.90
N VAL A 297 21.44 -11.93 11.82
CA VAL A 297 22.83 -12.41 11.86
C VAL A 297 23.65 -11.57 12.83
N ASP A 298 23.52 -10.25 12.80
CA ASP A 298 24.25 -9.35 13.71
C ASP A 298 23.87 -9.56 15.18
N VAL A 299 22.61 -9.91 15.44
CA VAL A 299 22.09 -10.14 16.80
C VAL A 299 22.41 -11.53 17.32
N THR A 300 22.39 -12.55 16.46
CA THR A 300 22.39 -13.96 16.88
C THR A 300 23.62 -14.74 16.44
N GLY A 301 24.39 -14.21 15.48
CA GLY A 301 25.48 -14.91 14.82
C GLY A 301 25.03 -15.98 13.82
N SER A 302 23.73 -16.03 13.47
CA SER A 302 23.18 -17.05 12.56
C SER A 302 22.09 -16.46 11.65
N PRO A 303 21.97 -16.91 10.40
CA PRO A 303 20.87 -16.49 9.54
C PRO A 303 19.53 -17.02 10.07
N ILE A 304 18.43 -16.41 9.63
CA ILE A 304 17.07 -16.79 10.06
C ILE A 304 16.77 -18.27 9.77
N SER A 305 17.33 -18.84 8.70
CA SER A 305 17.16 -20.25 8.35
C SER A 305 17.74 -21.22 9.38
N ASP A 306 18.75 -20.77 10.12
CA ASP A 306 19.54 -21.60 11.02
C ASP A 306 19.29 -21.22 12.50
N PHE A 307 18.71 -20.04 12.73
CA PHE A 307 18.34 -19.56 14.06
C PHE A 307 17.05 -20.22 14.55
N SER A 308 17.13 -20.89 15.70
CA SER A 308 16.00 -21.58 16.33
C SER A 308 15.85 -21.18 17.80
N MET A 309 14.64 -20.84 18.19
CA MET A 309 14.18 -20.72 19.58
C MET A 309 12.74 -21.23 19.66
N ASP A 310 12.41 -22.03 20.68
CA ASP A 310 11.12 -22.74 20.75
C ASP A 310 9.90 -21.81 20.75
N ASN A 311 10.06 -20.56 21.22
CA ASN A 311 9.02 -19.55 21.27
C ASN A 311 9.16 -18.47 20.19
N VAL A 312 10.02 -18.63 19.18
CA VAL A 312 10.18 -17.68 18.08
C VAL A 312 9.84 -18.33 16.75
N SER A 313 8.98 -17.68 15.97
CA SER A 313 8.59 -18.15 14.64
C SER A 313 8.75 -17.05 13.59
N TRP A 314 9.09 -17.44 12.37
CA TRP A 314 9.30 -16.57 11.22
C TRP A 314 8.32 -16.95 10.11
N THR A 315 7.66 -15.97 9.52
CA THR A 315 6.71 -16.22 8.43
C THR A 315 6.60 -15.04 7.48
N ASP A 316 6.41 -15.32 6.20
CA ASP A 316 6.03 -14.34 5.18
C ASP A 316 4.66 -14.65 4.54
N ASP A 317 4.04 -15.76 4.93
CA ASP A 317 2.83 -16.31 4.29
C ASP A 317 1.57 -16.20 5.12
N TRP A 318 1.67 -16.07 6.44
CA TRP A 318 0.50 -15.98 7.30
C TRP A 318 -0.29 -14.68 7.05
N VAL A 319 -1.62 -14.74 7.19
CA VAL A 319 -2.47 -13.57 7.01
C VAL A 319 -2.29 -12.60 8.19
N ALA A 320 -1.94 -11.35 7.89
CA ALA A 320 -1.68 -10.33 8.92
C ALA A 320 -2.91 -10.10 9.83
N GLU A 321 -4.13 -10.15 9.28
CA GLU A 321 -5.37 -10.08 10.05
C GLU A 321 -5.45 -11.14 11.15
N ASP A 322 -5.22 -12.39 10.79
CA ASP A 322 -5.31 -13.50 11.74
C ASP A 322 -4.28 -13.35 12.86
N LEU A 323 -3.07 -12.89 12.53
CA LEU A 323 -2.01 -12.66 13.52
C LEU A 323 -2.36 -11.52 14.47
N ILE A 324 -2.77 -10.37 13.94
CA ILE A 324 -3.13 -9.20 14.75
C ILE A 324 -4.28 -9.56 15.70
N ARG A 325 -5.32 -10.25 15.22
CA ARG A 325 -6.47 -10.64 16.04
C ARG A 325 -6.12 -11.55 17.20
N LYS A 326 -5.17 -12.47 16.98
CA LYS A 326 -4.70 -13.43 17.99
C LYS A 326 -3.66 -12.83 18.94
N ALA A 327 -2.95 -11.79 18.50
CA ALA A 327 -1.87 -11.18 19.25
C ALA A 327 -2.32 -10.67 20.64
N THR A 328 -1.42 -10.79 21.62
CA THR A 328 -1.52 -10.05 22.89
C THR A 328 -1.06 -8.61 22.70
N ALA A 329 0.05 -8.40 21.99
CA ALA A 329 0.55 -7.10 21.58
C ALA A 329 1.22 -7.17 20.20
N VAL A 330 1.38 -6.01 19.55
CA VAL A 330 1.97 -5.90 18.21
C VAL A 330 3.12 -4.90 18.21
N ILE A 331 4.25 -5.25 17.60
CA ILE A 331 5.32 -4.30 17.24
C ILE A 331 5.19 -3.97 15.75
N SER A 332 5.00 -2.70 15.39
CA SER A 332 4.93 -2.27 13.99
C SER A 332 5.17 -0.78 13.84
N LEU A 333 5.79 -0.37 12.72
CA LEU A 333 6.12 1.03 12.44
C LEU A 333 5.58 1.48 11.08
N ASN A 334 4.91 2.64 11.04
CA ASN A 334 4.48 3.37 9.84
C ASN A 334 3.88 2.48 8.73
N SER A 335 3.02 1.54 9.11
CA SER A 335 2.43 0.55 8.22
C SER A 335 0.92 0.46 8.41
N MET A 336 0.19 -0.01 7.39
CA MET A 336 -1.23 -0.36 7.56
C MET A 336 -1.44 -1.36 8.70
N THR A 337 -0.49 -2.26 8.95
CA THR A 337 -0.55 -3.24 10.06
C THR A 337 -0.59 -2.57 11.43
N THR A 338 0.05 -1.41 11.57
CA THR A 338 -0.03 -0.56 12.77
C THR A 338 -1.46 -0.05 12.96
N VAL A 339 -2.07 0.50 11.91
CA VAL A 339 -3.44 1.01 11.93
C VAL A 339 -4.45 -0.12 12.20
N GLU A 340 -4.24 -1.28 11.57
CA GLU A 340 -5.02 -2.51 11.77
C GLU A 340 -4.96 -2.99 13.23
N ALA A 341 -3.80 -2.93 13.88
CA ALA A 341 -3.65 -3.32 15.28
C ALA A 341 -4.38 -2.37 16.24
N ILE A 342 -4.28 -1.05 16.02
CA ILE A 342 -5.05 -0.05 16.79
C ILE A 342 -6.56 -0.27 16.60
N LEU A 343 -7.01 -0.49 15.36
CA LEU A 343 -8.42 -0.79 15.06
C LEU A 343 -8.91 -2.07 15.74
N ALA A 344 -8.06 -3.09 15.84
CA ALA A 344 -8.35 -4.34 16.53
C ALA A 344 -8.35 -4.22 18.07
N GLY A 345 -8.06 -3.03 18.61
CA GLY A 345 -7.92 -2.79 20.05
C GLY A 345 -6.71 -3.47 20.64
N LYS A 346 -5.66 -3.71 19.85
CA LYS A 346 -4.43 -4.35 20.32
C LYS A 346 -3.45 -3.30 20.84
N PRO A 347 -2.79 -3.55 21.98
CA PRO A 347 -1.61 -2.79 22.39
C PRO A 347 -0.56 -2.81 21.26
N VAL A 348 -0.09 -1.63 20.90
CA VAL A 348 0.92 -1.45 19.86
C VAL A 348 2.17 -0.86 20.48
N PHE A 349 3.31 -1.44 20.17
CA PHE A 349 4.62 -0.91 20.52
C PHE A 349 5.33 -0.45 19.24
N VAL A 350 6.06 0.66 19.36
CA VAL A 350 6.79 1.28 18.26
C VAL A 350 8.25 1.48 18.63
N PRO A 351 9.20 1.18 17.74
CA PRO A 351 10.61 1.55 17.91
C PRO A 351 10.73 3.04 18.20
N GLU A 352 11.42 3.44 19.27
CA GLU A 352 11.68 4.83 19.57
C GLU A 352 12.88 5.34 18.74
N LEU A 353 12.65 6.37 17.93
CA LEU A 353 13.63 6.88 16.95
C LEU A 353 13.74 8.42 16.98
N SER A 354 13.17 9.08 17.99
CA SER A 354 13.18 10.55 18.12
C SER A 354 14.58 11.13 18.25
N ASN A 355 15.52 10.39 18.85
CA ASN A 355 16.94 10.73 18.91
C ASN A 355 17.56 10.90 17.51
N VAL A 356 17.08 10.14 16.52
CA VAL A 356 17.55 10.21 15.14
C VAL A 356 16.92 11.39 14.39
N PHE A 357 15.64 11.66 14.63
CA PHE A 357 14.87 12.67 13.87
C PHE A 357 14.87 14.08 14.47
N GLN A 358 15.50 14.29 15.63
CA GLN A 358 15.73 15.62 16.24
C GLN A 358 14.46 16.50 16.34
N GLY A 359 13.34 15.89 16.74
CA GLY A 359 12.06 16.56 16.90
C GLY A 359 11.21 16.69 15.62
N LYS A 360 11.70 16.21 14.46
CA LYS A 360 10.85 16.09 13.25
C LYS A 360 9.81 14.98 13.43
N PRO A 361 8.57 15.15 12.97
CA PRO A 361 7.57 14.09 12.94
C PRO A 361 8.05 12.91 12.07
N TRP A 362 8.19 11.74 12.69
CA TRP A 362 8.72 10.55 12.03
C TRP A 362 7.78 9.34 12.11
N SER A 363 6.76 9.38 12.97
CA SER A 363 5.80 8.28 13.14
C SER A 363 4.36 8.74 12.97
N PHE A 364 3.45 7.80 12.72
CA PHE A 364 2.00 8.05 12.78
C PHE A 364 1.50 8.52 14.15
N PHE A 365 2.31 8.38 15.20
CA PHE A 365 1.94 8.65 16.59
C PHE A 365 2.53 9.96 17.12
N HIS A 366 3.11 10.80 16.25
CA HIS A 366 3.64 12.10 16.67
C HIS A 366 2.62 12.92 17.48
N ASP A 367 1.37 12.97 17.00
CA ASP A 367 0.24 13.65 17.67
C ASP A 367 -0.55 12.73 18.61
N PHE A 368 -0.18 11.44 18.70
CA PHE A 368 -0.90 10.42 19.46
C PHE A 368 0.04 9.52 20.29
N PRO A 369 0.95 10.11 21.08
CA PRO A 369 2.02 9.35 21.74
C PRO A 369 1.48 8.35 22.78
N ASN A 370 0.28 8.57 23.34
CA ASN A 370 -0.25 7.68 24.38
C ASN A 370 -0.93 6.43 23.80
N LEU A 371 -1.13 6.36 22.48
CA LEU A 371 -1.70 5.18 21.84
C LEU A 371 -0.74 3.98 21.82
N VAL A 372 0.56 4.22 22.02
CA VAL A 372 1.61 3.23 21.79
C VAL A 372 2.66 3.21 22.90
N GLY A 373 3.36 2.08 22.99
CA GLY A 373 4.54 1.93 23.83
C GLY A 373 5.79 2.17 23.01
N HIS A 374 6.56 3.21 23.34
CA HIS A 374 7.81 3.54 22.68
C HIS A 374 8.95 2.68 23.25
N ILE A 375 9.52 1.79 22.43
CA ILE A 375 10.54 0.82 22.86
C ILE A 375 11.94 1.30 22.47
N GLU A 376 12.83 1.43 23.45
CA GLU A 376 14.27 1.67 23.25
C GLU A 376 15.10 0.44 23.62
N SER A 377 14.55 -0.43 24.48
CA SER A 377 15.28 -1.53 25.12
C SER A 377 14.41 -2.76 25.41
N GLU A 378 15.06 -3.86 25.84
CA GLU A 378 14.36 -5.03 26.39
C GLU A 378 13.52 -4.68 27.61
N ALA A 379 14.01 -3.78 28.47
CA ALA A 379 13.31 -3.39 29.70
C ALA A 379 11.96 -2.75 29.40
N ASP A 380 11.88 -1.91 28.36
CA ASP A 380 10.62 -1.29 27.92
C ASP A 380 9.63 -2.34 27.45
N LEU A 381 10.10 -3.33 26.67
CA LEU A 381 9.27 -4.45 26.22
C LEU A 381 8.70 -5.23 27.39
N ILE A 382 9.52 -5.56 28.40
CA ILE A 382 9.06 -6.24 29.62
C ILE A 382 7.99 -5.40 30.32
N ILE A 383 8.26 -4.11 30.57
CA ILE A 383 7.35 -3.20 31.27
C ILE A 383 6.00 -3.10 30.54
N TYR A 384 6.02 -2.80 29.24
CA TYR A 384 4.78 -2.63 28.49
C TYR A 384 4.02 -3.94 28.33
N PHE A 385 4.70 -5.05 28.01
CA PHE A 385 4.05 -6.34 27.85
C PHE A 385 3.43 -6.82 29.16
N ASP A 386 4.10 -6.62 30.29
CA ASP A 386 3.55 -6.96 31.60
C ASP A 386 2.33 -6.12 31.97
N ARG A 387 2.33 -4.82 31.64
CA ARG A 387 1.13 -3.98 31.78
C ARG A 387 -0.03 -4.52 30.95
N VAL A 388 0.23 -5.00 29.74
CA VAL A 388 -0.79 -5.66 28.90
C VAL A 388 -1.32 -6.92 29.58
N LEU A 389 -0.45 -7.78 30.10
CA LEU A 389 -0.86 -9.01 30.78
C LEU A 389 -1.67 -8.76 32.06
N ARG A 390 -1.41 -7.65 32.76
CA ARG A 390 -2.16 -7.20 33.94
C ARG A 390 -3.41 -6.39 33.61
N TYR A 391 -3.74 -6.20 32.32
CA TYR A 391 -4.85 -5.36 31.86
C TYR A 391 -4.73 -3.86 32.28
N GLU A 392 -3.50 -3.40 32.51
CA GLU A 392 -3.14 -2.01 32.85
C GLU A 392 -2.84 -1.16 31.60
N TRP A 393 -2.89 -1.76 30.41
CA TRP A 393 -2.82 -1.04 29.14
C TRP A 393 -4.17 -0.44 28.82
N GLN A 394 -4.30 0.87 29.03
CA GLN A 394 -5.51 1.62 28.75
C GLN A 394 -5.18 2.68 27.70
N VAL A 395 -6.02 2.75 26.67
CA VAL A 395 -5.92 3.73 25.60
C VAL A 395 -7.21 4.53 25.64
N GLU A 396 -7.09 5.85 25.69
CA GLU A 396 -8.26 6.73 25.63
C GLU A 396 -9.00 6.54 24.31
N GLU A 397 -10.28 6.21 24.39
CA GLU A 397 -11.10 5.91 23.21
C GLU A 397 -11.14 7.11 22.25
N THR A 398 -11.21 8.33 22.80
CA THR A 398 -11.24 9.57 22.02
C THR A 398 -9.96 9.78 21.22
N GLU A 399 -8.79 9.45 21.78
CA GLU A 399 -7.50 9.52 21.09
C GLU A 399 -7.41 8.45 20.00
N ARG A 400 -7.89 7.22 20.28
CA ARG A 400 -7.96 6.13 19.31
C ARG A 400 -8.86 6.49 18.12
N GLU A 401 -10.05 7.01 18.37
CA GLU A 401 -10.99 7.44 17.34
C GLU A 401 -10.41 8.58 16.50
N ALA A 402 -9.73 9.55 17.13
CA ALA A 402 -9.07 10.64 16.42
C ALA A 402 -7.94 10.13 15.50
N PHE A 403 -7.12 9.19 15.98
CA PHE A 403 -6.09 8.54 15.17
C PHE A 403 -6.69 7.78 13.98
N LEU A 404 -7.70 6.93 14.23
CA LEU A 404 -8.36 6.15 13.18
C LEU A 404 -9.01 7.07 12.14
N LYS A 405 -9.70 8.13 12.57
CA LYS A 405 -10.29 9.13 11.67
C LYS A 405 -9.25 9.85 10.80
N ARG A 406 -8.02 10.03 11.29
CA ARG A 406 -6.94 10.66 10.54
C ARG A 406 -6.36 9.73 9.48
N TYR A 407 -6.03 8.50 9.87
CA TYR A 407 -5.30 7.56 9.01
C TYR A 407 -6.21 6.63 8.19
N THR A 408 -7.51 6.73 8.39
CA THR A 408 -8.51 5.97 7.65
C THR A 408 -9.76 6.82 7.43
N THR A 409 -10.79 6.30 6.77
CA THR A 409 -12.15 6.90 6.75
C THR A 409 -13.08 6.29 7.80
N VAL A 410 -12.54 5.48 8.70
CA VAL A 410 -13.22 4.60 9.68
C VAL A 410 -13.61 5.45 10.90
N GLY A 411 -14.48 6.44 10.68
CA GLY A 411 -15.01 7.34 11.74
C GLY A 411 -16.54 7.29 11.90
N GLY A 412 -17.22 6.38 11.21
CA GLY A 412 -18.67 6.22 11.28
C GLY A 412 -19.14 4.77 11.14
N VAL A 413 -20.46 4.57 11.22
CA VAL A 413 -21.16 3.27 11.11
C VAL A 413 -20.96 2.61 9.73
N ASN A 414 -20.60 3.40 8.71
CA ASN A 414 -20.43 2.90 7.35
C ASN A 414 -19.12 2.11 7.20
N LEU A 415 -19.24 0.95 6.55
CA LEU A 415 -18.13 0.10 6.13
C LEU A 415 -17.37 0.74 4.95
N SER A 416 -16.04 0.60 4.91
CA SER A 416 -15.21 1.10 3.81
C SER A 416 -15.57 0.43 2.48
N THR A 417 -16.01 -0.83 2.52
CA THR A 417 -16.54 -1.58 1.37
C THR A 417 -17.74 -0.88 0.73
N ASN A 418 -18.68 -0.36 1.52
CA ASN A 418 -19.84 0.37 0.99
C ASN A 418 -19.41 1.68 0.33
N ALA A 419 -18.59 2.49 1.01
CA ALA A 419 -18.08 3.75 0.45
C ALA A 419 -17.31 3.53 -0.86
N PHE A 420 -16.54 2.45 -0.92
CA PHE A 420 -15.81 2.04 -2.12
C PHE A 420 -16.75 1.68 -3.28
N GLU A 421 -17.73 0.80 -3.04
CA GLU A 421 -18.70 0.38 -4.07
C GLU A 421 -19.58 1.56 -4.52
N ASP A 422 -19.95 2.48 -3.62
CA ASP A 422 -20.76 3.66 -3.95
C ASP A 422 -20.01 4.62 -4.91
N VAL A 423 -18.72 4.84 -4.68
CA VAL A 423 -17.88 5.63 -5.62
C VAL A 423 -17.75 4.90 -6.96
N LEU A 424 -17.54 3.58 -6.94
CA LEU A 424 -17.43 2.78 -8.16
C LEU A 424 -18.72 2.86 -8.99
N VAL A 425 -19.87 2.64 -8.34
CA VAL A 425 -21.19 2.70 -8.95
C VAL A 425 -21.49 4.08 -9.50
N SER A 426 -21.32 5.12 -8.70
CA SER A 426 -21.60 6.49 -9.15
C SER A 426 -20.71 6.89 -10.33
N THR A 427 -19.45 6.47 -10.34
CA THR A 427 -18.52 6.68 -11.47
C THR A 427 -19.05 6.04 -12.76
N VAL A 428 -19.55 4.80 -12.70
CA VAL A 428 -20.12 4.09 -13.85
C VAL A 428 -21.41 4.75 -14.34
N GLU A 429 -22.28 5.15 -13.41
CA GLU A 429 -23.55 5.81 -13.76
C GLU A 429 -23.35 7.18 -14.39
N LEU A 430 -22.41 7.98 -13.87
CA LEU A 430 -22.04 9.27 -14.44
C LEU A 430 -21.50 9.11 -15.87
N ASN A 431 -20.63 8.13 -16.08
CA ASN A 431 -20.11 7.75 -17.40
C ASN A 431 -21.22 7.40 -18.39
N THR A 432 -22.20 6.62 -17.94
CA THR A 432 -23.33 6.19 -18.77
C THR A 432 -24.24 7.38 -19.12
N ARG A 433 -24.49 8.28 -18.17
CA ARG A 433 -25.39 9.45 -18.34
C ARG A 433 -24.80 10.55 -19.21
N GLN A 434 -23.53 10.88 -19.04
CA GLN A 434 -22.89 11.97 -19.78
C GLN A 434 -22.78 11.66 -21.28
N GLY A 435 -22.94 10.38 -21.66
CA GLY A 435 -22.75 9.92 -23.03
C GLY A 435 -21.29 10.09 -23.47
N LYS A 436 -20.90 9.30 -24.46
CA LYS A 436 -19.53 9.30 -25.02
C LYS A 436 -19.09 10.68 -25.55
N THR A 437 -20.03 11.58 -25.83
CA THR A 437 -19.82 12.84 -26.54
C THR A 437 -19.31 14.01 -25.67
N ALA A 438 -19.51 13.99 -24.34
CA ALA A 438 -19.05 15.07 -23.46
C ALA A 438 -17.56 14.97 -23.09
N ARG A 439 -17.04 13.74 -22.96
CA ARG A 439 -15.65 13.47 -22.55
C ARG A 439 -14.59 13.90 -23.56
N LEU A 440 -14.88 13.73 -24.86
CA LEU A 440 -13.95 14.13 -25.92
C LEU A 440 -13.71 15.65 -25.95
N LYS A 441 -14.69 16.47 -25.53
CA LYS A 441 -14.52 17.93 -25.49
C LYS A 441 -13.59 18.39 -24.36
N HIS A 442 -13.59 17.69 -23.21
CA HIS A 442 -12.73 18.06 -22.09
C HIS A 442 -11.27 17.68 -22.36
N VAL A 443 -11.01 16.47 -22.87
CA VAL A 443 -9.65 15.98 -23.17
C VAL A 443 -9.02 16.73 -24.36
N ALA A 444 -9.80 17.06 -25.39
CA ALA A 444 -9.31 17.84 -26.53
C ALA A 444 -9.00 19.30 -26.17
N GLY A 445 -9.68 19.87 -25.18
CA GLY A 445 -9.36 21.21 -24.65
C GLY A 445 -8.01 21.23 -23.94
N THR A 446 -7.80 20.27 -23.02
CA THR A 446 -6.56 20.19 -22.20
C THR A 446 -5.33 19.80 -23.01
N LEU A 447 -5.47 19.05 -24.11
CA LEU A 447 -4.35 18.73 -25.01
C LEU A 447 -4.01 19.89 -25.97
N ARG A 448 -5.01 20.63 -26.47
CA ARG A 448 -4.76 21.80 -27.36
C ARG A 448 -4.14 22.98 -26.63
N GLU A 449 -4.42 23.17 -25.34
CA GLU A 449 -3.79 24.22 -24.53
C GLU A 449 -2.31 23.94 -24.23
N LYS A 450 -1.84 22.68 -24.35
CA LYS A 450 -0.44 22.30 -24.11
C LYS A 450 0.41 22.17 -25.37
N GLU A 451 -0.19 22.18 -26.57
CA GLU A 451 0.54 22.29 -27.84
C GLU A 451 0.78 23.77 -28.24
N GLN A 452 0.31 24.73 -27.44
CA GLN A 452 0.46 26.18 -27.66
C GLN A 452 1.34 26.91 -26.62
N VAL A 453 1.99 26.16 -25.71
CA VAL A 453 2.99 26.64 -24.75
C VAL A 453 4.24 25.80 -24.93
#